data_AF-A0AAN7TI63-F1
#
_entry.id   AF-A0AAN7TI63-F1
#
_cell.length_a   1.000
_cell.length_b   1.000
_cell.length_c   1.000
_cell.angle_alpha   90.00
_cell.angle_beta   90.00
_cell.angle_gamma   90.00
#
_symmetry.space_group_name_H-M   'P 1'
#
loop_
_entity.id
_entity.type
_entity.pdbx_description
1 polymer ?
#
loop_
_entity_poly.entity_id
_entity_poly.type
_entity_poly.pdbx_seq_one_letter_code
_entity_poly.pdbx_strand_id
1 'polypeptide(L)'
;MSETKQYTYSDVAEHTSKKDVYMVIHDKVYNASSFVDEHPGGEEVLLDVGGQDATEAFEDVGHSDEAREILGGMLIGDLKREAGDPAPKTATTSAVNAGPKSSTDAAGLGMGVYALILVGGALAFFAYQYLQSNQQKS
;
A
#
# COMPACT_ATOMS: atom_id res chain seq x y z
N MET A 1 29.60 8.68 10.74
CA MET A 1 28.92 7.94 9.66
C MET A 1 28.21 6.79 10.33
N SER A 2 26.90 6.91 10.55
CA SER A 2 26.10 5.81 11.08
C SER A 2 26.12 4.69 10.04
N GLU A 3 26.50 3.49 10.44
CA GLU A 3 26.51 2.32 9.56
C GLU A 3 25.06 1.91 9.32
N THR A 4 24.47 2.37 8.21
CA THR A 4 23.12 1.96 7.85
C THR A 4 23.17 0.51 7.37
N LYS A 5 22.40 -0.36 8.03
CA LYS A 5 22.30 -1.76 7.65
C LYS A 5 21.68 -1.86 6.26
N GLN A 6 22.26 -2.70 5.40
CA GLN A 6 21.74 -2.96 4.07
C GLN A 6 20.90 -4.24 4.08
N TYR A 7 19.77 -4.19 3.39
CA TYR A 7 18.83 -5.29 3.23
C TYR A 7 18.61 -5.55 1.74
N THR A 8 18.44 -6.81 1.34
CA THR A 8 18.02 -7.16 -0.02
C THR A 8 16.50 -7.23 -0.10
N TYR A 9 15.96 -7.25 -1.32
CA TYR A 9 14.53 -7.44 -1.50
C TYR A 9 14.05 -8.80 -0.97
N SER A 10 14.88 -9.84 -1.11
CA SER A 10 14.59 -11.16 -0.56
C SER A 10 14.51 -11.15 0.96
N ASP A 11 15.39 -10.41 1.64
CA ASP A 11 15.34 -10.29 3.10
C ASP A 11 14.01 -9.65 3.53
N VAL A 12 13.60 -8.57 2.87
CA VAL A 12 12.32 -7.89 3.16
C VAL A 12 11.14 -8.82 2.91
N ALA A 13 11.16 -9.60 1.83
CA ALA A 13 10.07 -10.51 1.44
C ALA A 13 9.84 -11.66 2.43
N GLU A 14 10.79 -11.98 3.31
CA GLU A 14 10.61 -12.96 4.38
C GLU A 14 9.76 -12.42 5.55
N HIS A 15 9.63 -11.09 5.66
CA HIS A 15 8.95 -10.41 6.75
C HIS A 15 7.57 -9.89 6.32
N THR A 16 6.58 -10.80 6.27
CA THR A 16 5.19 -10.51 5.86
C THR A 16 4.16 -10.72 6.96
N SER A 17 4.59 -10.97 8.20
CA SER A 17 3.70 -11.37 9.29
C SER A 17 3.33 -10.20 10.19
N LYS A 18 2.15 -10.23 10.83
CA LYS A 18 1.69 -9.16 11.74
C LYS A 18 2.71 -8.74 12.81
N LYS A 19 3.51 -9.68 13.32
CA LYS A 19 4.53 -9.43 14.35
C LYS A 19 5.94 -9.22 13.79
N ASP A 20 6.08 -9.33 12.47
CA ASP A 20 7.35 -9.29 11.75
C ASP A 20 7.08 -8.90 10.29
N VAL A 21 6.77 -7.62 10.08
CA VAL A 21 6.44 -7.05 8.77
C VAL A 21 7.39 -5.93 8.43
N TYR A 22 8.13 -6.12 7.33
CA TYR A 22 8.99 -5.10 6.76
C TYR A 22 8.37 -4.57 5.48
N MET A 23 8.71 -3.34 5.12
CA MET A 23 8.30 -2.74 3.86
C MET A 23 9.38 -1.81 3.34
N VAL A 24 9.41 -1.65 2.02
CA VAL A 24 10.29 -0.70 1.35
C VAL A 24 9.49 0.54 0.99
N ILE A 25 9.99 1.71 1.38
CA ILE A 25 9.47 3.01 0.92
C ILE A 25 10.68 3.86 0.51
N HIS A 26 10.70 4.38 -0.73
CA HIS A 26 11.81 5.20 -1.27
C HIS A 26 13.20 4.56 -1.07
N ASP A 27 13.33 3.27 -1.39
CA ASP A 27 14.55 2.46 -1.24
C ASP A 27 15.09 2.37 0.20
N LYS A 28 14.23 2.61 1.18
CA LYS A 28 14.51 2.43 2.61
C LYS A 28 13.67 1.32 3.18
N VAL A 29 14.23 0.57 4.13
CA VAL A 29 13.57 -0.55 4.78
C VAL A 29 13.07 -0.13 6.16
N TYR A 30 11.79 -0.35 6.39
CA TYR A 30 11.09 0.00 7.61
C TYR A 30 10.52 -1.25 8.29
N ASN A 31 10.63 -1.29 9.62
CA ASN A 31 9.99 -2.33 10.43
C ASN A 31 8.69 -1.79 11.02
N ALA A 32 7.56 -2.21 10.45
CA ALA A 32 6.24 -1.76 10.87
C ALA A 32 5.57 -2.69 11.91
N SER A 33 6.28 -3.72 12.40
CA SER A 33 5.73 -4.75 13.29
C SER A 33 5.08 -4.22 14.56
N SER A 34 5.60 -3.12 15.11
CA SER A 34 5.04 -2.48 16.30
C SER A 34 3.89 -1.52 15.99
N PHE A 35 3.71 -1.14 14.74
CA PHE A 35 2.74 -0.14 14.30
C PHE A 35 1.51 -0.74 13.60
N VAL A 36 1.52 -2.05 13.31
CA VAL A 36 0.42 -2.72 12.57
C VAL A 36 -0.95 -2.48 13.22
N ASP A 37 -1.05 -2.63 14.54
CA ASP A 37 -2.30 -2.43 15.30
C ASP A 37 -2.65 -0.94 15.49
N GLU A 38 -1.67 -0.04 15.37
CA GLU A 38 -1.84 1.41 15.57
C GLU A 38 -2.07 2.16 14.25
N HIS A 39 -1.94 1.48 13.11
CA HIS A 39 -2.09 2.08 11.80
C HIS A 39 -3.53 2.58 11.57
N PRO A 40 -3.76 3.90 11.37
CA PRO A 40 -5.11 4.45 11.22
C PRO A 40 -5.89 3.92 10.00
N GLY A 41 -5.19 3.43 8.97
CA GLY A 41 -5.78 2.79 7.80
C GLY A 41 -6.16 1.32 8.00
N GLY A 42 -5.87 0.75 9.17
CA GLY A 42 -6.09 -0.66 9.51
C GLY A 42 -4.88 -1.56 9.22
N GLU A 43 -4.86 -2.73 9.85
CA GLU A 43 -3.77 -3.70 9.72
C GLU A 43 -3.75 -4.38 8.34
N GLU A 44 -4.91 -4.61 7.73
CA GLU A 44 -5.06 -5.37 6.48
C GLU A 44 -4.27 -4.72 5.34
N VAL A 45 -4.44 -3.40 5.16
CA VAL A 45 -3.76 -2.65 4.09
C VAL A 45 -2.24 -2.61 4.27
N LEU A 46 -1.76 -2.72 5.50
CA LEU A 46 -0.33 -2.72 5.82
C LEU A 46 0.28 -4.10 5.56
N LEU A 47 -0.46 -5.17 5.86
CA LEU A 47 -0.04 -6.56 5.60
C LEU A 47 -0.10 -6.92 4.12
N ASP A 48 -1.04 -6.35 3.35
CA ASP A 48 -1.15 -6.56 1.91
C ASP A 48 0.11 -6.13 1.14
N VAL A 49 0.77 -5.06 1.61
CA VAL A 49 2.04 -4.55 1.07
C VAL A 49 3.26 -4.95 1.91
N GLY A 50 3.04 -5.78 2.94
CA GLY A 50 4.10 -6.34 3.77
C GLY A 50 5.05 -7.20 2.93
N GLY A 51 6.34 -7.09 3.24
CA GLY A 51 7.43 -7.75 2.53
C GLY A 51 7.71 -7.21 1.12
N GLN A 52 7.11 -6.10 0.74
CA GLN A 52 7.17 -5.56 -0.62
C GLN A 52 7.57 -4.08 -0.64
N ASP A 53 7.66 -3.53 -1.85
CA ASP A 53 7.81 -2.09 -2.07
C ASP A 53 6.43 -1.42 -2.01
N ALA A 54 6.21 -0.71 -0.90
CA ALA A 54 4.99 0.00 -0.60
C ALA A 54 5.07 1.49 -0.99
N THR A 55 6.11 1.93 -1.71
CA THR A 55 6.30 3.35 -2.06
C THR A 55 5.09 3.94 -2.78
N GLU A 56 4.55 3.24 -3.79
CA GLU A 56 3.35 3.71 -4.50
C GLU A 56 2.15 3.80 -3.59
N ALA A 57 1.87 2.73 -2.82
CA ALA A 57 0.72 2.69 -1.92
C ALA A 57 0.81 3.80 -0.85
N PHE A 58 2.01 4.09 -0.35
CA PHE A 58 2.24 5.14 0.62
C PHE A 58 2.02 6.55 0.06
N GLU A 59 2.51 6.82 -1.16
CA GLU A 59 2.37 8.12 -1.82
C GLU A 59 0.96 8.35 -2.38
N ASP A 60 0.29 7.32 -2.90
CA ASP A 60 -1.08 7.42 -3.45
C ASP A 60 -2.11 7.79 -2.37
N VAL A 61 -1.92 7.27 -1.15
CA VAL A 61 -2.75 7.64 0.01
C VAL A 61 -2.52 9.08 0.45
N GLY A 62 -1.33 9.65 0.21
CA GLY A 62 -1.00 11.03 0.59
C GLY A 62 -0.90 11.23 2.10
N HIS A 63 -0.11 10.39 2.78
CA HIS A 63 0.14 10.50 4.23
C HIS A 63 0.60 11.91 4.66
N SER A 64 0.26 12.32 5.89
CA SER A 64 0.66 13.62 6.44
C SER A 64 2.16 13.68 6.81
N ASP A 65 2.66 14.87 7.13
CA ASP A 65 4.04 15.04 7.56
C ASP A 65 4.31 14.30 8.89
N GLU A 66 3.36 14.31 9.82
CA GLU A 66 3.46 13.56 11.08
C GLU A 66 3.56 12.05 10.84
N ALA A 67 2.82 11.53 9.87
CA ALA A 67 2.91 10.11 9.50
C ALA A 67 4.30 9.77 8.90
N ARG A 68 4.92 10.70 8.15
CA ARG A 68 6.29 10.55 7.66
C ARG A 68 7.33 10.62 8.79
N GLU A 69 7.08 11.40 9.84
CA GLU A 69 7.93 11.41 11.03
C GLU A 69 7.86 10.07 11.80
N ILE A 70 6.66 9.52 11.98
CA ILE A 70 6.46 8.18 12.57
C ILE A 70 7.19 7.12 11.73
N LEU A 71 7.06 7.19 10.40
CA LEU A 71 7.77 6.32 9.47
C LEU A 71 9.29 6.41 9.66
N GLY A 72 9.83 7.61 9.85
CA GLY A 72 11.25 7.83 10.13
C GLY A 72 11.75 7.10 11.37
N GLY A 73 10.92 6.96 12.42
CA GLY A 73 11.24 6.20 13.62
C GLY A 73 11.32 4.67 13.43
N MET A 74 10.72 4.16 12.35
CA MET A 74 10.70 2.73 12.00
C MET A 74 11.81 2.32 11.04
N LEU A 75 12.69 3.25 10.64
CA LEU A 75 13.78 3.00 9.71
C LEU A 75 14.82 2.04 10.32
N ILE A 76 15.03 0.90 9.67
CA ILE A 76 16.02 -0.11 10.10
C ILE A 76 17.22 -0.21 9.16
N GLY A 77 17.10 0.29 7.93
CA GLY A 77 18.18 0.21 6.95
C GLY A 77 17.83 0.77 5.57
N ASP A 78 18.78 0.63 4.65
CA ASP A 78 18.61 0.95 3.24
C ASP A 78 18.43 -0.34 2.42
N LEU A 79 17.62 -0.29 1.38
CA LEU A 79 17.45 -1.40 0.44
C LEU A 79 18.60 -1.39 -0.57
N LYS A 80 19.29 -2.52 -0.67
CA LYS A 80 20.23 -2.81 -1.75
C LYS A 80 19.49 -3.51 -2.88
N ARG A 81 19.06 -2.72 -3.87
CA ARG A 81 18.45 -3.27 -5.09
C ARG A 81 19.50 -4.00 -5.94
N GLU A 82 19.13 -5.18 -6.39
CA GLU A 82 19.87 -6.00 -7.33
C GLU A 82 19.15 -6.05 -8.69
N ALA A 83 19.88 -6.41 -9.74
CA ALA A 83 19.32 -6.53 -11.08
C ALA A 83 18.29 -7.67 -11.15
N GLY A 84 17.01 -7.32 -11.28
CA GLY A 84 15.90 -8.28 -11.29
C GLY A 84 14.87 -8.06 -10.18
N ASP A 85 15.19 -7.21 -9.20
CA ASP A 85 14.22 -6.83 -8.17
C ASP A 85 13.03 -6.07 -8.76
N PRO A 86 11.83 -6.18 -8.17
CA PRO A 86 10.65 -5.45 -8.61
C PRO A 86 10.96 -3.95 -8.63
N ALA A 87 11.00 -3.33 -9.81
CA ALA A 87 11.34 -1.92 -9.93
C ALA A 87 10.40 -1.08 -9.05
N PRO A 88 10.92 -0.05 -8.34
CA PRO A 88 10.05 0.90 -7.69
C PRO A 88 9.24 1.53 -8.81
N LYS A 89 7.92 1.45 -8.72
CA LYS A 89 7.05 2.20 -9.62
C LYS A 89 7.01 3.65 -9.14
N THR A 90 8.17 4.28 -9.29
CA THR A 90 8.39 5.68 -9.62
C THR A 90 7.61 6.71 -8.79
N ALA A 91 8.20 7.14 -7.68
CA ALA A 91 8.18 8.57 -7.36
C ALA A 91 9.14 9.29 -8.35
N THR A 92 8.64 9.84 -9.45
CA THR A 92 9.42 10.75 -10.30
C THR A 92 8.54 11.90 -10.75
N THR A 93 8.83 13.06 -10.17
CA THR A 93 8.69 14.31 -10.90
C THR A 93 10.09 14.88 -11.07
N SER A 94 10.67 14.76 -12.28
CA SER A 94 11.62 15.73 -12.88
C SER A 94 12.06 15.33 -14.30
N ALA A 95 11.40 15.95 -15.28
CA ALA A 95 11.87 16.41 -16.60
C ALA A 95 12.77 15.54 -17.51
N VAL A 96 12.19 15.04 -18.63
CA VAL A 96 12.74 15.20 -20.00
C VAL A 96 11.61 15.35 -21.03
N ASN A 97 11.86 16.21 -22.02
CA ASN A 97 10.93 16.72 -23.03
C ASN A 97 10.85 15.84 -24.31
N ALA A 98 9.70 15.94 -25.00
CA ALA A 98 9.42 15.72 -26.43
C ALA A 98 9.16 14.29 -27.00
N GLY A 99 7.88 14.04 -27.30
CA GLY A 99 7.40 13.11 -28.33
C GLY A 99 5.89 12.80 -28.20
N PRO A 100 5.01 13.14 -29.17
CA PRO A 100 3.58 12.95 -29.01
C PRO A 100 3.18 11.54 -29.45
N LYS A 101 2.60 10.74 -28.55
CA LYS A 101 1.68 9.66 -28.96
C LYS A 101 0.60 9.41 -27.90
N SER A 102 -0.59 9.86 -28.28
CA SER A 102 -1.82 9.09 -28.21
C SER A 102 -2.33 8.73 -26.83
N SER A 103 -3.21 9.60 -26.35
CA SER A 103 -4.46 9.21 -25.70
C SER A 103 -5.17 8.06 -26.43
N THR A 104 -5.97 7.34 -25.64
CA THR A 104 -7.17 6.55 -26.05
C THR A 104 -6.98 5.03 -26.05
N ASP A 105 -7.25 4.48 -24.86
CA ASP A 105 -8.11 3.32 -24.57
C ASP A 105 -7.63 1.89 -24.87
N ALA A 106 -7.37 1.12 -23.80
CA ALA A 106 -8.35 0.17 -23.28
C ALA A 106 -7.80 -0.70 -22.13
N ALA A 107 -8.63 -0.82 -21.08
CA ALA A 107 -8.74 -1.95 -20.16
C ALA A 107 -7.62 -2.19 -19.12
N GLY A 108 -7.43 -1.23 -18.22
CA GLY A 108 -6.89 -1.50 -16.88
C GLY A 108 -7.95 -2.15 -15.98
N LEU A 109 -7.96 -3.48 -15.93
CA LEU A 109 -8.77 -4.33 -15.02
C LEU A 109 -8.31 -4.21 -13.55
N GLY A 110 -8.18 -3.00 -13.01
CA GLY A 110 -7.67 -2.77 -11.64
C GLY A 110 -8.67 -2.10 -10.69
N MET A 111 -9.42 -1.11 -11.17
CA MET A 111 -10.24 -0.24 -10.29
C MET A 111 -11.75 -0.51 -10.37
N GLY A 112 -12.23 -1.16 -11.43
CA GLY A 112 -13.67 -1.38 -11.66
C GLY A 112 -14.29 -2.50 -10.81
N VAL A 113 -13.49 -3.45 -10.32
CA VAL A 113 -13.99 -4.56 -9.49
C VAL A 113 -14.36 -4.10 -8.08
N TYR A 114 -13.55 -3.21 -7.47
CA TYR A 114 -13.85 -2.65 -6.16
C TYR A 114 -15.15 -1.83 -6.16
N ALA A 115 -15.40 -1.05 -7.23
CA ALA A 115 -16.66 -0.32 -7.38
C ALA A 115 -17.88 -1.27 -7.49
N LEU A 116 -17.76 -2.40 -8.19
CA LEU A 116 -18.84 -3.39 -8.28
C LEU A 116 -19.07 -4.15 -6.96
N ILE A 117 -18.01 -4.46 -6.21
CA ILE A 117 -18.12 -5.12 -4.90
C ILE A 117 -18.76 -4.17 -3.87
N LEU A 118 -18.38 -2.90 -3.85
CA LEU A 118 -18.97 -1.91 -2.94
C LEU A 118 -20.43 -1.62 -3.28
N VAL A 119 -20.78 -1.49 -4.56
CA VAL A 119 -22.19 -1.28 -4.99
C VAL A 119 -23.03 -2.53 -4.72
N GLY A 120 -22.50 -3.74 -4.96
CA GLY A 120 -23.17 -4.99 -4.66
C GLY A 120 -23.41 -5.20 -3.16
N GLY A 121 -22.41 -4.91 -2.33
CA GLY A 121 -22.51 -4.96 -0.88
C GLY A 121 -23.53 -3.97 -0.32
N ALA A 122 -23.55 -2.73 -0.82
CA ALA A 122 -24.53 -1.73 -0.43
C ALA A 122 -25.96 -2.15 -0.81
N LEU A 123 -26.18 -2.63 -2.03
CA LEU A 123 -27.51 -3.10 -2.46
C LEU A 123 -28.00 -4.30 -1.64
N ALA A 124 -27.12 -5.26 -1.32
CA ALA A 124 -27.46 -6.38 -0.45
C ALA A 124 -27.78 -5.94 0.99
N PHE A 125 -27.02 -4.99 1.54
CA PHE A 125 -27.24 -4.44 2.88
C PHE A 125 -28.59 -3.69 2.96
N PHE A 126 -28.91 -2.85 1.98
CA PHE A 126 -30.18 -2.13 1.94
C PHE A 126 -31.38 -3.06 1.71
N ALA A 127 -31.24 -4.09 0.87
CA ALA A 127 -32.29 -5.11 0.68
C ALA A 127 -32.53 -5.92 1.97
N TYR A 128 -31.46 -6.29 2.68
CA TYR A 128 -31.55 -6.99 3.97
C TYR A 128 -32.23 -6.13 5.04
N GLN A 129 -31.82 -4.87 5.16
CA GLN A 129 -32.43 -3.92 6.10
C GLN A 129 -33.92 -3.69 5.80
N TYR A 130 -34.30 -3.60 4.52
CA TYR A 130 -35.70 -3.47 4.10
C TYR A 130 -36.54 -4.70 4.48
N LEU A 131 -36.04 -5.92 4.24
CA LEU A 131 -36.73 -7.16 4.65
C LEU A 131 -36.90 -7.25 6.18
N GLN A 132 -35.89 -6.84 6.94
CA GLN A 132 -35.95 -6.84 8.41
C GLN A 132 -36.99 -5.86 8.95
N SER A 133 -37.12 -4.68 8.31
CA SER A 133 -38.12 -3.68 8.69
C SER A 133 -39.57 -4.14 8.45
N ASN A 134 -39.79 -5.00 7.45
CA ASN A 134 -41.11 -5.59 7.17
C ASN A 134 -41.46 -6.75 8.11
N GLN A 135 -40.47 -7.47 8.63
CA GLN A 135 -40.68 -8.55 9.60
C GLN A 135 -41.10 -8.02 10.99
N GLN A 136 -40.74 -6.78 11.34
CA GLN A 136 -41.17 -6.15 12.61
C GLN A 136 -42.60 -5.54 12.57
N LYS A 137 -43.27 -5.53 11.42
CA LYS A 137 -44.63 -4.98 11.27
C LYS A 137 -45.74 -6.04 11.20
N SER A 138 -45.42 -7.31 11.44
CA SER A 138 -46.42 -8.40 11.55
C SER A 138 -46.68 -8.78 13.00
#